data_AF-A0A1C6AHL1-F1
#
_entry.id   AF-A0A1C6AHL1-F1
#
_cell.length_a   1.000
_cell.length_b   1.000
_cell.length_c   1.000
_cell.angle_alpha   90.00
_cell.angle_beta   90.00
_cell.angle_gamma   90.00
#
_symmetry.space_group_name_H-M   'P 1'
#
loop_
_entity.id
_entity.type
_entity.pdbx_description
1 polymer ?
#
loop_
_entity_poly.entity_id
_entity_poly.type
_entity_poly.pdbx_seq_one_letter_code
_entity_poly.pdbx_strand_id
1 'polypeptide(L)' 'MVKDTKDRDEKYELIKTCFDLGGKPYIKICCPCCDNLTEGSYQVITDIPKKLYCSQCGAEIIQPIQFAKVLFKFK' A
#
# COMPACT_ATOMS: atom_id res chain seq x y z
N MET A 1 -27.82 -4.32 -9.00
CA MET A 1 -26.68 -3.82 -9.80
C MET A 1 -26.69 -2.29 -9.73
N VAL A 2 -25.52 -1.63 -9.74
CA VAL A 2 -25.28 -0.19 -9.43
C VAL A 2 -25.02 0.11 -7.94
N LYS A 3 -23.88 -0.37 -7.41
CA LYS A 3 -23.20 0.23 -6.24
C LYS A 3 -21.71 0.45 -6.48
N ASP A 4 -21.11 -0.29 -7.41
CA ASP A 4 -19.66 -0.28 -7.67
C ASP A 4 -19.08 1.03 -8.24
N THR A 5 -19.85 1.82 -8.98
CA THR A 5 -19.31 3.04 -9.60
C THR A 5 -19.09 4.15 -8.57
N LYS A 6 -20.04 4.32 -7.64
CA LYS A 6 -19.99 5.38 -6.63
C LYS A 6 -18.84 5.22 -5.63
N ASP A 7 -18.60 3.99 -5.17
CA ASP A 7 -17.50 3.67 -4.23
C ASP A 7 -16.11 3.88 -4.88
N ARG A 8 -16.01 3.58 -6.17
CA ARG A 8 -14.79 3.83 -6.95
C ARG A 8 -14.52 5.33 -7.06
N ASP A 9 -15.52 6.11 -7.41
CA ASP A 9 -15.39 7.57 -7.56
C ASP A 9 -15.03 8.23 -6.21
N GLU A 10 -15.63 7.79 -5.11
CA GLU A 10 -15.30 8.27 -3.75
C GLU A 10 -13.83 7.98 -3.38
N LYS A 11 -13.31 6.79 -3.70
CA LYS A 11 -11.89 6.46 -3.47
C LYS A 11 -10.95 7.32 -4.32
N TYR A 12 -11.30 7.59 -5.57
CA TYR A 12 -10.50 8.47 -6.43
C TYR A 12 -10.48 9.90 -5.90
N GLU A 13 -11.62 10.44 -5.46
CA GLU A 13 -11.68 11.78 -4.89
C GLU A 13 -10.87 11.90 -3.59
N LEU A 14 -10.88 10.87 -2.74
CA LEU A 14 -10.02 10.82 -1.54
C LEU A 14 -8.53 10.83 -1.89
N ILE A 15 -8.11 10.01 -2.86
CA ILE A 15 -6.73 9.95 -3.33
C ILE A 15 -6.31 11.31 -3.89
N LYS A 16 -7.12 11.89 -4.76
CA LYS A 16 -6.89 13.20 -5.37
C LYS A 16 -6.77 14.30 -4.31
N THR A 17 -7.69 14.33 -3.35
CA THR A 17 -7.65 15.28 -2.22
C THR A 17 -6.36 15.14 -1.42
N CYS A 18 -5.90 13.91 -1.16
CA CYS A 18 -4.63 13.67 -0.47
C CYS A 18 -3.43 14.24 -1.25
N PHE A 19 -3.41 14.09 -2.58
CA PHE A 19 -2.39 14.72 -3.44
C PHE A 19 -2.47 16.24 -3.41
N ASP A 20 -3.67 16.82 -3.54
CA ASP A 20 -3.89 18.27 -3.59
C ASP A 20 -3.47 18.95 -2.27
N LEU A 21 -3.61 18.26 -1.14
CA LEU A 21 -3.11 18.68 0.17
C LEU A 21 -1.60 18.47 0.37
N GLY A 22 -0.87 18.08 -0.67
CA GLY A 22 0.59 17.87 -0.63
C GLY A 22 1.01 16.51 -0.05
N GLY A 23 0.08 15.57 0.11
CA GLY A 23 0.34 14.20 0.53
C GLY A 23 1.19 13.46 -0.49
N LYS A 24 2.30 12.89 -0.05
CA LYS A 24 3.19 12.08 -0.89
C LYS A 24 2.85 10.60 -0.72
N PRO A 25 2.40 9.90 -1.79
CA PRO A 25 2.12 8.47 -1.70
C PRO A 25 3.42 7.69 -1.52
N TYR A 26 3.33 6.59 -0.79
CA TYR A 26 4.36 5.56 -0.72
C TYR A 26 3.70 4.22 -0.46
N ILE A 27 4.39 3.14 -0.80
CA ILE A 27 3.89 1.79 -0.69
C ILE A 27 4.59 1.12 0.49
N LYS A 28 3.81 0.45 1.34
CA LYS A 28 4.30 -0.52 2.32
C LYS A 28 3.68 -1.88 2.07
N ILE A 29 4.40 -2.93 2.45
CA ILE A 29 3.89 -4.30 2.38
C ILE A 29 3.31 -4.66 3.74
N CYS A 30 2.10 -5.20 3.77
CA CYS A 30 1.50 -5.80 4.95
C CYS A 30 1.87 -7.28 5.00
N CYS A 31 2.38 -7.77 6.12
CA CYS A 31 2.67 -9.19 6.26
C CYS A 31 1.35 -9.98 6.36
N PRO A 32 1.11 -10.99 5.50
CA PRO A 32 -0.11 -11.79 5.57
C PRO A 32 -0.14 -12.75 6.78
N CYS A 33 0.98 -12.94 7.47
CA CYS A 33 1.07 -13.86 8.60
C CYS A 33 0.83 -13.19 9.95
N CYS A 34 1.19 -11.91 10.11
CA CYS A 34 1.08 -11.21 11.39
C CYS A 34 0.40 -9.83 11.28
N ASP A 35 -0.08 -9.47 10.09
CA ASP A 35 -0.76 -8.21 9.77
C ASP A 35 0.03 -6.92 10.07
N ASN A 36 1.32 -7.03 10.37
CA ASN A 36 2.20 -5.89 10.57
C ASN A 36 2.74 -5.34 9.24
N LEU A 37 2.90 -4.03 9.17
CA LEU A 37 3.59 -3.37 8.07
C LEU A 37 5.09 -3.65 8.14
N THR A 38 5.68 -4.03 7.00
CA THR A 38 7.12 -4.23 6.87
C THR A 38 7.85 -2.89 6.98
N GLU A 39 9.13 -2.93 7.37
CA GLU A 39 9.95 -1.72 7.47
C GLU A 39 10.15 -1.01 6.12
N GLY A 40 10.38 -1.79 5.06
CA GLY A 40 10.59 -1.27 3.71
C GLY A 40 9.44 -0.42 3.19
N SER A 41 9.80 0.66 2.50
CA SER A 41 8.88 1.54 1.78
C SER A 41 9.34 1.72 0.33
N TYR A 42 8.38 1.80 -0.58
CA TYR A 42 8.64 1.86 -2.02
C TYR A 42 7.88 3.05 -2.62
N GLN A 43 8.45 3.69 -3.64
CA GLN A 43 7.78 4.79 -4.33
C GLN A 43 6.98 4.28 -5.54
N VAL A 44 7.46 3.23 -6.20
CA VAL A 44 6.80 2.62 -7.36
C VAL A 44 6.69 1.11 -7.20
N ILE A 45 5.70 0.51 -7.88
CA ILE A 45 5.42 -0.93 -7.79
C ILE A 45 6.55 -1.81 -8.32
N THR A 46 7.37 -1.30 -9.24
CA THR A 46 8.49 -2.01 -9.85
C THR A 46 9.66 -2.21 -8.89
N ASP A 47 9.75 -1.40 -7.84
CA ASP A 47 10.81 -1.49 -6.83
C ASP A 47 10.49 -2.56 -5.76
N ILE A 48 9.26 -3.05 -5.73
CA ILE A 48 8.83 -4.07 -4.77
C ILE A 48 9.52 -5.39 -5.14
N PRO A 49 10.31 -5.98 -4.22
CA PRO A 49 11.02 -7.21 -4.51
C PRO A 49 10.03 -8.37 -4.69
N LYS A 50 10.41 -9.38 -5.47
CA LYS A 50 9.58 -10.59 -5.68
C LYS A 50 9.41 -11.44 -4.41
N LYS A 51 10.31 -11.28 -3.44
CA LYS A 51 10.30 -11.92 -2.13
C LYS A 51 10.93 -11.01 -1.07
N LEU A 52 10.43 -11.05 0.15
CA LEU A 52 11.05 -10.40 1.31
C LEU A 52 10.69 -11.13 2.61
N TYR A 53 11.45 -10.93 3.67
CA TYR A 53 11.13 -11.46 5.00
C TYR A 53 10.52 -10.39 5.89
N CYS A 54 9.47 -10.75 6.64
CA CYS A 54 8.88 -9.85 7.61
C CYS A 54 9.83 -9.62 8.78
N SER A 55 10.15 -8.35 9.10
CA SER A 55 11.02 -8.04 10.24
C SER A 55 10.39 -8.32 11.61
N GLN A 56 9.06 -8.50 11.66
CA GLN A 56 8.32 -8.73 12.92
C GLN A 56 8.18 -10.21 13.27
N CYS A 57 7.81 -11.06 12.30
CA CYS A 57 7.57 -12.48 12.55
C CYS A 57 8.54 -13.42 11.82
N GLY A 58 9.46 -12.89 11.00
CA GLY A 58 10.43 -13.69 10.24
C GLY A 58 9.83 -14.44 9.04
N ALA A 59 8.52 -14.35 8.80
CA ALA A 59 7.87 -15.07 7.70
C ALA A 59 8.36 -14.59 6.33
N GLU A 60 8.54 -15.53 5.40
CA GLU A 60 8.81 -15.24 4.00
C GLU A 60 7.51 -14.81 3.29
N ILE A 61 7.55 -13.67 2.61
CA ILE A 61 6.44 -13.14 1.82
C ILE A 61 6.79 -13.30 0.34
N ILE A 62 6.08 -14.20 -0.33
CA ILE A 62 6.18 -14.45 -1.77
C ILE A 62 5.19 -13.53 -2.49
N GLN A 63 5.63 -12.92 -3.61
CA GLN A 63 4.86 -11.90 -4.34
C GLN A 63 4.32 -10.75 -3.45
N PRO A 64 5.18 -10.03 -2.72
CA PRO A 64 4.78 -8.96 -1.79
C PRO A 64 3.80 -7.92 -2.33
N ILE A 65 3.82 -7.64 -3.63
CA ILE A 65 2.91 -6.69 -4.29
C ILE A 65 1.43 -6.99 -4.03
N GLN A 66 1.05 -8.25 -3.83
CA GLN A 66 -0.33 -8.65 -3.51
C GLN A 66 -0.80 -8.12 -2.15
N PHE A 67 0.15 -7.84 -1.26
CA PHE A 67 -0.09 -7.33 0.09
C PHE A 67 0.31 -5.86 0.23
N ALA A 68 0.49 -5.16 -0.89
CA ALA A 68 0.84 -3.75 -0.91
C ALA A 68 -0.31 -2.87 -0.39
N LYS A 69 0.06 -1.85 0.40
CA LYS A 69 -0.81 -0.78 0.87
C LYS A 69 -0.21 0.55 0.44
N VAL A 70 -1.02 1.38 -0.22
CA VAL A 70 -0.66 2.76 -0.54
C VAL A 70 -1.00 3.62 0.67
N LEU A 71 -0.01 4.34 1.18
CA LEU A 71 -0.10 5.25 2.31
C LEU A 71 0.31 6.65 1.85
N PHE A 72 -0.20 7.68 2.52
CA PHE A 72 0.17 9.06 2.25
C PHE A 72 0.93 9.64 3.44
N LYS A 73 2.01 10.36 3.16
CA LYS A 73 2.72 11.16 4.15
C LYS A 73 2.52 12.64 3.84
N PHE A 74 1.94 13.35 4.79
CA PHE A 74 1.81 14.81 4.74
C PHE A 74 3.04 15.45 5.40
N LYS A 75 3.47 16.59 4.89
CA LYS A 75 4.59 17.35 5.45
C LYS A 75 4.13 18.20 6.64
#